data_AF-A0A199UIS4-F1
#
_entry.id   AF-A0A199UIS4-F1
#
_cell.length_a   1.000
_cell.length_b   1.000
_cell.length_c   1.000
_cell.angle_alpha   90.00
_cell.angle_beta   90.00
_cell.angle_gamma   90.00
#
_symmetry.space_group_name_H-M   'P 1'
#
loop_
_entity.id
_entity.type
_entity.pdbx_description
1 polymer ?
#
loop_
_entity_poly.entity_id
_entity_poly.type
_entity_poly.pdbx_seq_one_letter_code
_entity_poly.pdbx_strand_id
1 'polypeptide(L)'
;MEIIGKMHAHESDIRIYASLTRLQFHDCFVQGCDGSLLLDNSSTIVSEKNSPANKNSARGFPVVDAIKAALEDACPGVVSCADIIVLAAEASVELYYPVAMGG
;
A
#
# COMPACT_ATOMS: atom_id res chain seq x y z
N MET A 1 -6.03 -4.62 -12.16
CA MET A 1 -4.67 -4.09 -12.38
C MET A 1 -4.67 -2.65 -12.89
N GLU A 2 -5.52 -2.26 -13.83
CA GLU A 2 -5.48 -0.92 -14.44
C GLU A 2 -5.66 0.25 -13.45
N ILE A 3 -6.50 0.09 -12.42
CA ILE A 3 -6.69 1.10 -11.34
C ILE A 3 -5.41 1.26 -10.51
N ILE A 4 -4.69 0.17 -10.23
CA ILE A 4 -3.44 0.18 -9.46
C ILE A 4 -2.26 0.66 -10.31
N GLY A 5 -2.27 0.30 -11.61
CA GLY A 5 -1.24 0.69 -12.57
C GLY A 5 -1.26 2.17 -12.96
N LYS A 6 -2.39 2.87 -12.81
CA LYS A 6 -2.52 4.33 -13.03
C LYS A 6 -2.16 5.16 -11.79
N MET A 7 -1.27 4.67 -10.95
CA MET A 7 -0.86 5.34 -9.73
C MET A 7 -0.10 6.64 -10.04
N HIS A 8 -0.81 7.78 -10.09
CA HIS A 8 -0.22 9.12 -10.27
C HIS A 8 0.53 9.63 -9.04
N ALA A 9 0.48 8.90 -7.91
CA ALA A 9 1.19 9.30 -6.68
C ALA A 9 2.71 9.50 -6.92
N HIS A 10 3.29 8.78 -7.89
CA HIS A 10 4.70 8.88 -8.25
C HIS A 10 5.07 10.25 -8.85
N GLU A 11 4.13 10.96 -9.50
CA GLU A 11 4.37 12.27 -10.11
C GLU A 11 4.77 13.30 -9.05
N SER A 12 4.15 13.20 -7.87
CA SER A 12 4.46 14.04 -6.71
C SER A 12 5.51 13.44 -5.78
N ASP A 13 5.68 12.12 -5.79
CA ASP A 13 6.60 11.41 -4.90
C ASP A 13 7.04 10.05 -5.46
N ILE A 14 8.19 10.04 -6.11
CA ILE A 14 8.77 8.81 -6.69
C ILE A 14 9.07 7.73 -5.64
N ARG A 15 9.24 8.08 -4.36
CA ARG A 15 9.52 7.11 -3.29
C ARG A 15 8.28 6.32 -2.88
N ILE A 16 7.11 6.62 -3.44
CA ILE A 16 5.89 5.87 -3.16
C ILE A 16 6.03 4.40 -3.54
N TYR A 17 6.74 4.08 -4.63
CA TYR A 17 6.95 2.70 -5.07
C TYR A 17 7.67 1.88 -3.99
N ALA A 18 8.81 2.37 -3.49
CA ALA A 18 9.53 1.71 -2.40
C ALA A 18 8.72 1.65 -1.10
N SER A 19 7.89 2.67 -0.84
CA SER A 19 7.05 2.74 0.34
C SER A 19 5.97 1.65 0.34
N LEU A 20 5.29 1.44 -0.79
CA LEU A 20 4.24 0.42 -0.94
C LEU A 20 4.80 -1.00 -0.89
N THR A 21 5.95 -1.24 -1.53
CA THR A 21 6.68 -2.51 -1.37
C THR A 21 7.05 -2.77 0.08
N ARG A 22 7.47 -1.73 0.82
CA ARG A 22 7.74 -1.84 2.26
C ARG A 22 6.49 -2.15 3.08
N LEU A 23 5.33 -1.57 2.74
CA LEU A 23 4.07 -1.91 3.43
C LEU A 23 3.72 -3.39 3.26
N GLN A 24 3.85 -3.94 2.04
CA GLN A 24 3.67 -5.37 1.80
C GLN A 24 4.59 -6.21 2.69
N PHE A 25 5.88 -5.88 2.71
CA PHE A 25 6.83 -6.61 3.55
C PHE A 25 6.41 -6.58 5.02
N HIS A 26 6.06 -5.42 5.56
CA HIS A 26 5.71 -5.26 6.97
C HIS A 26 4.37 -5.91 7.35
N ASP A 27 3.39 -5.94 6.45
CA ASP A 27 2.12 -6.65 6.64
C ASP A 27 2.42 -8.16 6.67
N CYS A 28 3.04 -8.68 5.61
CA CYS A 28 3.31 -10.12 5.46
C CYS A 28 4.21 -10.71 6.56
N PHE A 29 5.10 -9.93 7.17
CA PHE A 29 6.01 -10.41 8.22
C PHE A 29 5.34 -10.52 9.60
N VAL A 30 4.23 -9.82 9.82
CA VAL A 30 3.50 -9.85 11.09
C VAL A 30 2.22 -10.64 10.87
N GLN A 31 2.23 -11.91 11.25
CA GLN A 31 1.06 -12.81 11.17
C GLN A 31 0.48 -13.07 9.76
N GLY A 32 1.06 -12.50 8.70
CA GLY A 32 0.74 -12.82 7.31
C GLY A 32 0.22 -11.61 6.54
N CYS A 33 0.01 -11.76 5.23
CA CYS A 33 -0.48 -10.66 4.39
C CYS A 33 -2.01 -10.55 4.54
N ASP A 34 -2.48 -9.96 5.64
CA ASP A 34 -3.89 -9.91 6.02
C ASP A 34 -4.46 -8.48 6.09
N GLY A 35 -3.64 -7.47 5.79
CA GLY A 35 -4.02 -6.05 5.87
C GLY A 35 -4.09 -5.49 7.29
N SER A 36 -3.63 -6.25 8.30
CA SER A 36 -3.57 -5.80 9.70
C SER A 36 -2.74 -4.52 9.87
N LEU A 37 -1.69 -4.33 9.06
CA LEU A 37 -0.86 -3.13 9.08
C LEU A 37 -1.65 -1.84 8.79
N LEU A 38 -2.78 -1.94 8.10
CA LEU A 38 -3.59 -0.80 7.69
C LEU A 38 -4.54 -0.31 8.79
N LEU A 39 -4.79 -1.12 9.82
CA LEU A 39 -5.71 -0.77 10.89
C LEU A 39 -5.15 0.36 11.76
N ASP A 40 -6.00 1.36 12.04
CA ASP A 40 -5.69 2.42 12.99
C ASP A 40 -6.01 2.03 14.43
N ASN A 41 -5.48 2.79 15.39
CA ASN A 41 -5.81 2.60 16.80
C ASN A 41 -7.33 2.70 17.02
N SER A 42 -7.86 1.85 17.88
CA SER A 42 -9.22 1.94 18.39
C SER A 42 -9.25 1.63 19.89
N SER A 43 -10.44 1.54 20.49
CA SER A 43 -10.59 1.14 21.90
C SER A 43 -10.08 -0.28 22.17
N THR A 44 -10.04 -1.14 21.16
CA THR A 44 -9.64 -2.55 21.28
C THR A 44 -8.42 -2.91 20.43
N ILE A 45 -7.96 -2.01 19.56
CA ILE A 45 -6.85 -2.26 18.62
C ILE A 45 -5.69 -1.32 18.93
N VAL A 46 -4.53 -1.90 19.17
CA VAL A 46 -3.25 -1.18 19.12
C VAL A 46 -2.67 -1.36 17.72
N SER A 47 -2.65 -0.28 16.95
CA SER A 47 -2.23 -0.29 15.56
C SER A 47 -0.75 -0.61 15.41
N GLU A 48 -0.44 -1.50 14.47
CA GLU A 48 0.93 -1.85 14.07
C GLU A 48 1.72 -0.67 13.51
N LYS A 49 1.03 0.38 13.03
CA LYS A 49 1.66 1.65 12.61
C LYS A 49 2.47 2.30 13.74
N ASN A 50 2.17 1.97 15.00
CA ASN A 50 2.88 2.50 16.18
C ASN A 50 4.02 1.61 16.68
N SER A 51 4.27 0.47 16.04
CA SER A 51 5.41 -0.40 16.39
C SER A 51 6.74 0.34 16.19
N PRO A 52 7.83 -0.04 16.87
CA PRO A 52 9.13 0.59 16.69
C PRO A 52 9.62 0.59 15.23
N ALA A 53 9.22 -0.41 14.46
CA ALA A 53 9.62 -0.55 13.06
C ALA A 53 8.80 0.33 12.11
N ASN A 54 7.58 0.73 12.49
CA ASN A 54 6.65 1.47 11.64
C ASN A 54 6.47 2.93 12.05
N LYS A 55 6.58 3.23 13.34
CA LYS A 55 6.35 4.56 13.88
C LYS A 55 7.32 5.56 13.27
N ASN A 56 6.78 6.62 12.67
CA ASN A 56 7.55 7.65 11.95
C ASN A 56 8.44 7.09 10.82
N SER A 57 8.07 5.94 10.25
CA SER A 57 8.85 5.23 9.23
C SER A 57 7.98 4.69 8.09
N ALA A 58 6.95 3.88 8.41
CA ALA A 58 5.99 3.40 7.43
C ALA A 58 5.15 4.54 6.87
N ARG A 59 4.97 4.55 5.54
CA ARG A 59 4.25 5.59 4.80
C ARG A 59 3.61 5.00 3.55
N GLY A 60 2.71 5.74 2.93
CA GLY A 60 1.97 5.31 1.73
C GLY A 60 0.52 4.89 2.00
N PHE A 61 0.06 4.90 3.26
CA PHE A 61 -1.32 4.56 3.62
C PHE A 61 -2.40 5.35 2.84
N PRO A 62 -2.28 6.68 2.64
CA PRO A 62 -3.30 7.42 1.87
C PRO A 62 -3.40 6.99 0.40
N VAL A 63 -2.34 6.41 -0.17
CA VAL A 63 -2.36 5.88 -1.54
C VAL A 63 -3.11 4.55 -1.57
N VAL A 64 -2.94 3.71 -0.55
CA VAL A 64 -3.74 2.48 -0.38
C VAL A 64 -5.22 2.84 -0.22
N ASP A 65 -5.55 3.87 0.56
CA ASP A 65 -6.93 4.34 0.74
C ASP A 65 -7.55 4.84 -0.57
N ALA A 66 -6.80 5.61 -1.37
CA ALA A 66 -7.25 6.09 -2.67
C ALA A 66 -7.49 4.93 -3.66
N ILE A 67 -6.62 3.92 -3.67
CA ILE A 67 -6.82 2.70 -4.47
C ILE A 67 -8.07 1.95 -4.01
N LYS A 68 -8.25 1.79 -2.69
CA LYS A 68 -9.44 1.13 -2.14
C LYS A 68 -10.72 1.87 -2.51
N ALA A 69 -10.75 3.19 -2.41
CA ALA A 69 -11.91 3.99 -2.80
C ALA A 69 -12.26 3.81 -4.28
N ALA A 70 -11.27 3.89 -5.18
CA ALA A 70 -11.49 3.67 -6.61
C ALA A 70 -11.97 2.25 -6.93
N LEU A 71 -11.49 1.24 -6.19
CA LEU A 71 -11.94 -0.14 -6.32
C LEU A 71 -13.34 -0.35 -5.77
N GLU A 72 -13.70 0.25 -4.64
CA GLU A 72 -15.06 0.16 -4.11
C GLU A 72 -16.08 0.84 -5.03
N ASP A 73 -15.72 1.94 -5.69
CA ASP A 73 -16.57 2.59 -6.69
C ASP A 73 -16.79 1.69 -7.92
N ALA A 74 -15.77 0.92 -8.32
CA ALA A 74 -15.84 0.06 -9.50
C ALA A 74 -16.43 -1.34 -9.21
N CYS A 75 -16.12 -1.91 -8.05
CA CYS A 75 -16.49 -3.26 -7.62
C CYS A 75 -16.63 -3.37 -6.08
N PRO A 76 -17.77 -2.92 -5.52
CA PRO A 76 -17.98 -2.86 -4.07
C PRO A 76 -17.79 -4.22 -3.36
N GLY A 77 -16.98 -4.23 -2.31
CA GLY A 77 -16.77 -5.39 -1.44
C GLY A 77 -16.03 -6.57 -2.08
N VAL A 78 -15.45 -6.41 -3.27
CA VAL A 78 -14.80 -7.51 -4.00
C VAL A 78 -13.32 -7.64 -3.64
N VAL A 79 -12.59 -6.53 -3.64
CA VAL A 79 -11.13 -6.56 -3.47
C VAL A 79 -10.76 -6.31 -2.02
N SER A 80 -10.02 -7.25 -1.42
CA SER A 80 -9.57 -7.13 -0.03
C SER A 80 -8.45 -6.07 0.11
N CYS A 81 -8.29 -5.51 1.30
CA CYS A 81 -7.20 -4.56 1.55
C CYS A 81 -5.82 -5.25 1.51
N ALA A 82 -5.75 -6.52 1.91
CA ALA A 82 -4.54 -7.34 1.78
C ALA A 82 -4.09 -7.48 0.32
N ASP A 83 -5.02 -7.81 -0.58
CA ASP A 83 -4.73 -7.91 -2.01
C ASP A 83 -4.27 -6.57 -2.60
N ILE A 84 -4.85 -5.45 -2.13
CA ILE A 84 -4.43 -4.12 -2.58
C ILE A 84 -2.97 -3.86 -2.25
N ILE A 85 -2.50 -4.15 -1.03
CA ILE A 85 -1.10 -3.95 -0.65
C ILE A 85 -0.17 -4.79 -1.54
N VAL A 86 -0.52 -6.07 -1.75
CA VAL A 86 0.29 -7.01 -2.55
C VAL A 86 0.36 -6.55 -4.01
N LEU A 87 -0.79 -6.24 -4.63
CA LEU A 87 -0.84 -5.79 -6.02
C LEU A 87 -0.19 -4.41 -6.22
N ALA A 88 -0.31 -3.52 -5.24
CA ALA A 88 0.35 -2.22 -5.28
C ALA A 88 1.89 -2.37 -5.18
N ALA A 89 2.39 -3.32 -4.40
CA ALA A 89 3.80 -3.62 -4.32
C ALA A 89 4.34 -4.25 -5.61
N GLU A 90 3.60 -5.18 -6.23
CA GLU A 90 3.91 -5.75 -7.55
C GLU A 90 4.02 -4.64 -8.61
N ALA A 91 2.97 -3.82 -8.73
CA ALA A 91 2.94 -2.70 -9.66
C ALA A 91 4.06 -1.69 -9.37
N SER A 92 4.43 -1.49 -8.11
CA SER A 92 5.53 -0.59 -7.74
C SER A 92 6.88 -1.06 -8.26
N VAL A 93 7.14 -2.37 -8.25
CA VAL A 93 8.37 -2.94 -8.82
C VAL A 93 8.36 -2.79 -10.33
N GLU A 94 7.24 -3.13 -10.98
CA GLU A 94 7.09 -3.02 -12.44
C GLU A 94 7.26 -1.58 -12.94
N LEU A 95 6.60 -0.62 -12.30
CA LEU A 95 6.58 0.79 -12.71
C LEU A 95 7.85 1.56 -12.33
N TYR A 96 8.56 1.13 -11.28
CA TYR A 96 9.83 1.77 -10.93
C TYR A 96 10.90 1.56 -12.01
N TYR A 97 10.93 0.40 -12.67
CA TYR A 97 11.91 0.10 -13.72
C TYR A 97 11.91 1.12 -14.88
N PRO A 98 10.77 1.42 -15.52
CA PRO A 98 10.67 2.48 -16.53
C PRO A 98 11.10 3.86 -16.02
N VAL A 99 10.65 4.25 -14.82
CA VAL A 99 10.95 5.58 -14.28
C VAL A 99 12.45 5.73 -13.95
N ALA A 100 13.07 4.69 -13.40
CA ALA A 100 14.50 4.71 -13.07
C ALA A 100 15.40 4.78 -14.32
N MET A 101 14.91 4.33 -15.48
CA MET A 101 15.63 4.36 -16.75
C MET A 101 15.39 5.65 -17.55
N GLY A 102 14.62 6.60 -17.00
CA GLY A 102 14.37 7.91 -17.63
C GLY A 102 13.46 7.84 -18.86
N GLY A 103 12.43 6.97 -18.82
CA GLY A 103 11.38 6.92 -19.83
C GLY A 103 10.66 8.25 -20.04
#